data_AF-A0A7X6W2G8-F1
#
_entry.id   AF-A0A7X6W2G8-F1
#
_cell.length_a   1.000
_cell.length_b   1.000
_cell.length_c   1.000
_cell.angle_alpha   90.00
_cell.angle_beta   90.00
_cell.angle_gamma   90.00
#
_symmetry.space_group_name_H-M   'P 1'
#
loop_
_entity.id
_entity.type
_entity.pdbx_description
1 polymer ?
#
loop_
_entity_poly.entity_id
_entity_poly.type
_entity_poly.pdbx_seq_one_letter_code
_entity_poly.pdbx_strand_id
1 'polypeptide(L)'
;MREILGPEEALRWRREAWEKGSEARKARREAQETARNKPKTPLRMSAERHYITKVRANSIVKKINSVVEPWVDVKADVEAINVGKARRDGEFYHINGRIYTVHNGRAVPVSGDGVHQLDRGAYKALMIYNSMGLTPEAEARLDAEKIRPDQRAAAKEAHLAGKKSND
;
A
#
# COMPACT_ATOMS: atom_id res chain seq x y z
N MET A 1 -15.40 -16.31 58.17
CA MET A 1 -16.20 -17.33 57.47
C MET A 1 -16.15 -17.02 55.99
N ARG A 2 -15.72 -17.95 55.12
CA ARG A 2 -15.91 -17.79 53.67
C ARG A 2 -17.30 -18.31 53.34
N GLU A 3 -18.16 -17.40 52.93
CA GLU A 3 -19.49 -17.70 52.39
C GLU A 3 -19.30 -18.59 51.17
N ILE A 4 -19.94 -19.77 51.17
CA ILE A 4 -19.87 -20.72 50.06
C ILE A 4 -20.83 -20.18 48.99
N LEU A 5 -20.29 -19.72 47.86
CA LEU A 5 -21.07 -19.24 46.71
C LEU A 5 -22.13 -20.29 46.33
N GLY A 6 -23.37 -19.85 46.12
CA GLY A 6 -24.42 -20.71 45.61
C GLY A 6 -24.07 -21.28 44.23
N PRO A 7 -24.68 -22.41 43.80
CA PRO A 7 -24.33 -23.10 42.56
C PRO A 7 -24.45 -22.20 41.31
N GLU A 8 -25.40 -21.27 41.26
CA GLU A 8 -25.52 -20.31 40.16
C GLU A 8 -24.44 -19.24 40.17
N GLU A 9 -24.07 -18.72 41.35
CA GLU A 9 -23.00 -17.73 41.49
C GLU A 9 -21.63 -18.33 41.18
N ALA A 10 -21.40 -19.58 41.57
CA ALA A 10 -20.21 -20.34 41.21
C ALA A 10 -20.12 -20.57 39.69
N LEU A 11 -21.26 -20.80 39.02
CA LEU A 11 -21.31 -20.97 37.57
C LEU A 11 -21.06 -19.65 36.82
N ARG A 12 -21.64 -18.53 37.32
CA ARG A 12 -21.41 -17.19 36.80
C ARG A 12 -19.94 -16.79 36.91
N TRP A 13 -19.36 -16.97 38.10
CA TRP A 13 -17.94 -16.68 38.35
C TRP A 13 -17.01 -17.50 37.43
N ARG A 14 -17.32 -18.79 37.20
CA ARG A 14 -16.55 -19.63 36.27
C ARG A 14 -16.62 -19.13 34.82
N ARG A 15 -17.79 -18.68 34.35
CA ARG A 15 -17.96 -18.10 33.00
C ARG A 15 -17.18 -16.79 32.86
N GLU A 16 -17.36 -15.86 33.81
CA GLU A 16 -16.63 -14.59 33.83
C GLU A 16 -15.10 -14.80 33.85
N ALA A 17 -14.61 -15.75 34.65
CA ALA A 17 -13.20 -16.09 34.70
C ALA A 17 -12.69 -16.71 33.38
N TRP A 18 -13.50 -17.56 32.73
CA TRP A 18 -13.17 -18.15 31.44
C TRP A 18 -13.12 -17.10 30.33
N GLU A 19 -14.10 -16.21 30.26
CA GLU A 19 -14.17 -15.09 29.31
C GLU A 19 -13.00 -14.12 29.50
N LYS A 20 -12.72 -13.72 30.75
CA LYS A 20 -11.56 -12.89 31.06
C LYS A 20 -10.25 -13.56 30.65
N GLY A 21 -10.16 -14.88 30.87
CA GLY A 21 -9.02 -15.68 30.44
C GLY A 21 -8.89 -15.81 28.92
N SER A 22 -9.99 -15.89 28.17
CA SER A 22 -9.97 -15.93 26.71
C SER A 22 -9.58 -14.58 26.10
N GLU A 23 -10.11 -13.49 26.63
CA GLU A 23 -9.75 -12.13 26.19
C GLU A 23 -8.27 -11.83 26.46
N ALA A 24 -7.74 -12.21 27.63
CA ALA A 24 -6.31 -12.06 27.92
C ALA A 24 -5.42 -12.87 26.95
N ARG A 25 -5.83 -14.09 26.59
CA ARG A 25 -5.11 -14.93 25.61
C ARG A 25 -5.16 -14.31 24.22
N LYS A 26 -6.31 -13.80 23.80
CA LYS A 26 -6.49 -13.10 22.53
C LYS A 26 -5.62 -11.85 22.45
N ALA A 27 -5.67 -10.99 23.47
CA ALA A 27 -4.85 -9.78 23.55
C ALA A 27 -3.35 -10.09 23.50
N ARG A 28 -2.89 -11.13 24.21
CA ARG A 28 -1.47 -11.55 24.15
C ARG A 28 -1.06 -12.02 22.75
N ARG A 29 -1.93 -12.76 22.06
CA ARG A 29 -1.69 -13.21 20.69
C ARG A 29 -1.62 -12.02 19.72
N GLU A 30 -2.55 -11.08 19.83
CA GLU A 30 -2.57 -9.85 19.01
C GLU A 30 -1.33 -8.99 19.25
N ALA A 31 -0.89 -8.85 20.51
CA ALA A 31 0.34 -8.13 20.84
C ALA A 31 1.59 -8.81 20.25
N GLN A 32 1.66 -10.14 20.32
CA GLN A 32 2.75 -10.91 19.72
C GLN A 32 2.77 -10.79 18.18
N GLU A 33 1.60 -10.82 17.55
CA GLU A 33 1.46 -10.64 16.11
C GLU A 33 1.85 -9.22 15.67
N THR A 34 1.39 -8.20 16.38
CA THR A 34 1.76 -6.80 16.14
C THR A 34 3.27 -6.61 16.26
N ALA A 35 3.89 -7.18 17.29
CA ALA A 35 5.34 -7.14 17.48
C ALA A 35 6.10 -7.87 16.35
N ARG A 36 5.57 -9.00 15.86
CA ARG A 36 6.14 -9.74 14.73
C ARG A 36 6.05 -8.97 13.41
N ASN A 37 4.93 -8.28 13.21
CA ASN A 37 4.65 -7.54 11.99
C ASN A 37 5.40 -6.20 11.92
N LYS A 38 5.79 -5.64 13.07
CA LYS A 38 6.53 -4.38 13.13
C LYS A 38 7.93 -4.51 12.51
N PRO A 39 8.37 -3.56 11.66
CA PRO A 39 9.75 -3.53 11.18
C PRO A 39 10.73 -3.26 12.34
N LYS A 40 11.93 -3.84 12.27
CA LYS A 40 12.98 -3.64 13.30
C LYS A 40 13.39 -2.17 13.43
N THR A 41 13.48 -1.48 12.29
CA THR A 41 13.75 -0.05 12.20
C THR A 41 12.57 0.61 11.49
N PRO A 42 12.07 1.76 11.98
CA PRO A 42 11.00 2.48 11.30
C PRO A 42 11.33 2.76 9.83
N LEU A 43 10.41 2.39 8.95
CA LEU A 43 10.50 2.62 7.53
C LEU A 43 10.13 4.07 7.20
N ARG A 44 10.84 4.63 6.23
CA ARG A 44 10.50 5.92 5.63
C ARG A 44 9.54 5.73 4.46
N MET A 45 8.76 6.75 4.13
CA MET A 45 7.97 6.71 2.91
C MET A 45 8.86 6.73 1.66
N SER A 46 8.38 6.11 0.58
CA SER A 46 8.92 6.36 -0.75
C SER A 46 8.75 7.84 -1.13
N ALA A 47 9.62 8.35 -2.01
CA ALA A 47 9.57 9.77 -2.38
C ALA A 47 8.27 10.10 -3.12
N GLU A 48 7.76 11.32 -2.96
CA GLU A 48 6.50 11.78 -3.59
C GLU A 48 6.46 11.64 -5.12
N ARG A 49 7.62 11.55 -5.78
CA ARG A 49 7.72 11.26 -7.22
C ARG A 49 7.04 9.95 -7.67
N HIS A 50 6.63 9.11 -6.73
CA HIS A 50 5.85 7.91 -7.01
C HIS A 50 4.36 8.19 -7.25
N TYR A 51 3.84 9.39 -6.95
CA TYR A 51 2.48 9.73 -7.35
C TYR A 51 2.40 9.94 -8.87
N ILE A 52 1.31 9.46 -9.48
CA ILE A 52 1.04 9.60 -10.92
C ILE A 52 1.16 11.06 -11.36
N THR A 53 0.61 11.98 -10.58
CA THR A 53 0.63 13.43 -10.85
C THR A 53 2.01 14.07 -10.72
N LYS A 54 3.00 13.36 -10.18
CA LYS A 54 4.39 13.82 -10.02
C LYS A 54 5.33 13.23 -11.07
N VAL A 55 4.85 12.35 -11.96
CA VAL A 55 5.63 11.85 -13.11
C VAL A 55 5.71 12.95 -14.18
N ARG A 56 6.94 13.33 -14.53
CA ARG A 56 7.28 14.43 -15.45
C ARG A 56 8.19 13.94 -16.57
N ALA A 57 8.39 14.77 -17.60
CA ALA A 57 9.27 14.44 -18.74
C ALA A 57 10.74 14.14 -18.36
N ASN A 58 11.23 14.63 -17.21
CA ASN A 58 12.57 14.36 -16.70
C ASN A 58 12.63 13.27 -15.62
N SER A 59 11.53 12.55 -15.39
CA SER A 59 11.51 11.43 -14.44
C SER A 59 12.42 10.29 -14.90
N ILE A 60 13.09 9.66 -13.93
CA ILE A 60 14.03 8.57 -14.19
C ILE A 60 13.26 7.29 -14.50
N VAL A 61 13.46 6.76 -15.71
CA VAL A 61 12.77 5.53 -16.16
C VAL A 61 13.57 4.28 -15.79
N LYS A 62 12.97 3.41 -14.97
CA LYS A 62 13.52 2.07 -14.63
C LYS A 62 12.89 0.96 -15.47
N LYS A 63 13.35 -0.29 -15.25
CA LYS A 63 12.77 -1.50 -15.87
C LYS A 63 11.30 -1.67 -15.50
N ILE A 64 10.99 -1.55 -14.22
CA ILE A 64 9.63 -1.52 -13.65
C ILE A 64 9.55 -0.30 -12.73
N ASN A 65 8.46 0.44 -12.83
CA ASN A 65 8.18 1.62 -12.03
C ASN A 65 6.78 1.46 -11.43
N SER A 66 6.68 1.61 -10.11
CA SER A 66 5.38 1.74 -9.44
C SER A 66 4.99 3.21 -9.37
N VAL A 67 3.78 3.52 -9.82
CA VAL A 67 3.14 4.81 -9.61
C VAL A 67 1.84 4.65 -8.83
N VAL A 68 1.48 5.67 -8.08
CA VAL A 68 0.40 5.63 -7.10
C VAL A 68 -0.63 6.71 -7.40
N GLU A 69 -1.90 6.38 -7.30
CA GLU A 69 -3.00 7.31 -7.46
C GLU A 69 -3.01 8.40 -6.37
N PRO A 70 -3.45 9.64 -6.66
CA PRO A 70 -3.38 10.76 -5.72
C PRO A 70 -4.16 10.59 -4.41
N TRP A 71 -5.23 9.80 -4.41
CA TRP A 71 -6.07 9.57 -3.22
C TRP A 71 -5.44 8.60 -2.22
N VAL A 72 -4.40 7.85 -2.61
CA VAL A 72 -3.73 6.89 -1.74
C VAL A 72 -2.86 7.62 -0.73
N ASP A 73 -3.20 7.51 0.55
CA ASP A 73 -2.36 8.01 1.64
C ASP A 73 -1.21 7.05 1.97
N VAL A 74 -0.13 7.15 1.18
CA VAL A 74 1.09 6.35 1.38
C VAL A 74 1.72 6.63 2.76
N LYS A 75 1.54 7.85 3.30
CA LYS A 75 2.11 8.20 4.60
C LYS A 75 1.38 7.44 5.72
N ALA A 76 0.05 7.43 5.70
CA ALA A 76 -0.75 6.68 6.66
C ALA A 76 -0.48 5.17 6.58
N ASP A 77 -0.30 4.62 5.37
CA ASP A 77 0.09 3.21 5.20
C ASP A 77 1.44 2.92 5.87
N VAL A 78 2.46 3.77 5.64
CA VAL A 78 3.80 3.62 6.22
C VAL A 78 3.77 3.74 7.75
N GLU A 79 2.98 4.68 8.27
CA GLU A 79 2.78 4.83 9.71
C GLU A 79 2.12 3.57 10.31
N ALA A 80 1.08 3.03 9.65
CA ALA A 80 0.42 1.79 10.05
C ALA A 80 1.38 0.59 10.02
N ILE A 81 2.23 0.48 8.98
CA ILE A 81 3.29 -0.53 8.90
C ILE A 81 4.26 -0.40 10.09
N ASN A 82 4.70 0.83 10.39
CA ASN A 82 5.65 1.10 11.47
C ASN A 82 5.11 0.79 12.87
N VAL A 83 3.79 0.79 13.07
CA VAL A 83 3.16 0.37 14.33
C VAL A 83 2.71 -1.09 14.34
N GLY A 84 3.02 -1.87 13.29
CA GLY A 84 2.74 -3.30 13.22
C GLY A 84 1.30 -3.67 12.82
N LYS A 85 0.51 -2.71 12.29
CA LYS A 85 -0.87 -2.96 11.82
C LYS A 85 -0.93 -3.67 10.47
N ALA A 86 0.14 -3.65 9.69
CA ALA A 86 0.22 -4.36 8.42
C ALA A 86 0.48 -5.85 8.65
N ARG A 87 -0.07 -6.72 7.80
CA ARG A 87 0.33 -8.14 7.78
C ARG A 87 1.68 -8.25 7.10
N ARG A 88 2.67 -8.82 7.79
CA ARG A 88 4.00 -9.05 7.23
C ARG A 88 4.10 -10.44 6.61
N ASP A 89 4.64 -10.50 5.39
CA ASP A 89 4.84 -11.71 4.60
C ASP A 89 6.24 -11.71 3.99
N GLY A 90 7.22 -12.25 4.73
CA GLY A 90 8.63 -12.14 4.41
C GLY A 90 9.11 -10.68 4.36
N GLU A 91 9.42 -10.21 3.14
CA GLU A 91 9.84 -8.82 2.85
C GLU A 91 8.69 -7.89 2.49
N PHE A 92 7.48 -8.44 2.35
CA PHE A 92 6.29 -7.69 1.95
C PHE A 92 5.42 -7.29 3.15
N TYR A 93 4.78 -6.14 3.02
CA TYR A 93 3.78 -5.65 3.96
C TYR A 93 2.45 -5.45 3.22
N HIS A 94 1.39 -6.06 3.77
CA HIS A 94 0.03 -5.93 3.26
C HIS A 94 -0.77 -5.01 4.18
N ILE A 95 -1.26 -3.91 3.65
CA ILE A 95 -2.05 -2.91 4.40
C ILE A 95 -3.03 -2.23 3.44
N ASN A 96 -4.28 -2.02 3.87
CA ASN A 96 -5.28 -1.25 3.12
C ASN A 96 -5.42 -1.67 1.62
N GLY A 97 -5.38 -2.98 1.33
CA GLY A 97 -5.47 -3.50 -0.05
C GLY A 97 -4.21 -3.33 -0.91
N ARG A 98 -3.10 -2.84 -0.34
CA ARG A 98 -1.82 -2.60 -1.01
C ARG A 98 -0.71 -3.48 -0.47
N ILE A 99 0.27 -3.75 -1.33
CA ILE A 99 1.48 -4.50 -1.01
C ILE A 99 2.67 -3.54 -1.14
N TYR A 100 3.51 -3.52 -0.11
CA TYR A 100 4.75 -2.75 -0.06
C TYR A 100 5.95 -3.69 0.09
N THR A 101 7.05 -3.35 -0.57
CA THR A 101 8.38 -3.93 -0.31
C THR A 101 9.28 -2.91 0.38
N VAL A 102 10.40 -3.36 0.95
CA VAL A 102 11.39 -2.48 1.58
C VAL A 102 12.62 -2.35 0.70
N HIS A 103 12.97 -1.11 0.35
CA HIS A 103 14.20 -0.81 -0.38
C HIS A 103 14.95 0.34 0.32
N ASN A 104 16.16 0.07 0.83
CA ASN A 104 17.00 1.05 1.54
C ASN A 104 16.28 1.76 2.70
N GLY A 105 15.53 0.99 3.51
CA GLY A 105 14.76 1.50 4.65
C GLY A 105 13.58 2.39 4.24
N ARG A 106 13.10 2.27 2.99
CA ARG A 106 11.85 2.90 2.54
C ARG A 106 10.84 1.83 2.17
N ALA A 107 9.59 2.03 2.57
CA ALA A 107 8.49 1.23 2.04
C ALA A 107 8.13 1.75 0.63
N VAL A 108 8.12 0.86 -0.35
CA VAL A 108 7.81 1.17 -1.75
C VAL A 108 6.58 0.36 -2.15
N PRO A 109 5.49 1.01 -2.59
CA PRO A 109 4.31 0.28 -3.05
C PRO A 109 4.66 -0.51 -4.31
N VAL A 110 4.28 -1.78 -4.34
CA VAL A 110 4.54 -2.68 -5.47
C VAL A 110 3.27 -3.08 -6.19
N SER A 111 2.14 -3.22 -5.51
CA SER A 111 0.87 -3.58 -6.13
C SER A 111 -0.32 -3.32 -5.20
N GLY A 112 -1.52 -3.50 -5.72
CA GLY A 112 -2.77 -3.37 -5.00
C GLY A 112 -3.51 -2.08 -5.32
N ASP A 113 -4.50 -1.76 -4.50
CA ASP A 113 -5.47 -0.71 -4.79
C ASP A 113 -4.82 0.68 -4.93
N GLY A 114 -5.05 1.32 -6.08
CA GLY A 114 -4.43 2.60 -6.44
C GLY A 114 -2.94 2.53 -6.82
N VAL A 115 -2.36 1.35 -7.04
CA VAL A 115 -0.94 1.17 -7.44
C VAL A 115 -0.84 0.56 -8.83
N HIS A 116 -0.13 1.25 -9.73
CA HIS A 116 0.08 0.85 -11.12
C HIS A 116 1.54 0.46 -11.34
N GLN A 117 1.80 -0.78 -11.76
CA GLN A 117 3.13 -1.20 -12.22
C GLN A 117 3.28 -0.97 -13.71
N LEU A 118 4.24 -0.12 -14.07
CA LEU A 118 4.52 0.25 -15.45
C LEU A 118 5.92 -0.21 -15.83
N ASP A 119 6.02 -0.90 -16.97
CA ASP A 119 7.32 -1.19 -17.57
C ASP A 119 7.97 0.09 -18.14
N ARG A 120 9.17 -0.05 -18.72
CA ARG A 120 9.90 1.08 -19.30
C ARG A 120 9.09 1.85 -20.34
N GLY A 121 8.35 1.16 -21.21
CA GLY A 121 7.60 1.79 -22.29
C GLY A 121 6.32 2.45 -21.79
N ALA A 122 5.60 1.78 -20.89
CA ALA A 122 4.40 2.33 -20.27
C ALA A 122 4.72 3.55 -19.40
N TYR A 123 5.82 3.52 -18.65
CA TYR A 123 6.22 4.68 -17.84
C TYR A 123 6.62 5.88 -18.72
N LYS A 124 7.33 5.65 -19.84
CA LYS A 124 7.60 6.70 -20.84
C LYS A 124 6.31 7.28 -21.41
N ALA A 125 5.34 6.42 -21.74
CA ALA A 125 4.05 6.88 -22.25
C ALA A 125 3.29 7.72 -21.22
N LEU A 126 3.33 7.33 -19.94
CA LEU A 126 2.74 8.14 -18.87
C LEU A 126 3.39 9.52 -18.77
N MET A 127 4.72 9.61 -18.93
CA MET A 127 5.42 10.92 -18.96
C MET A 127 4.92 11.80 -20.11
N ILE A 128 4.67 11.22 -21.30
CA ILE A 128 4.16 11.94 -22.47
C ILE A 128 2.72 12.40 -22.21
N TYR A 129 1.83 11.51 -21.77
CA TYR A 129 0.44 11.87 -21.45
C TYR A 129 0.34 12.90 -20.33
N ASN A 130 1.17 12.81 -19.29
CA ASN A 130 1.19 13.83 -18.24
C ASN A 130 1.67 15.19 -18.73
N SER A 131 2.54 15.23 -19.75
CA SER A 131 3.06 16.48 -20.31
C SER A 131 2.15 17.12 -21.34
N MET A 132 1.45 16.32 -22.14
CA MET A 132 0.73 16.79 -23.34
C MET A 132 -0.78 16.53 -23.27
N GLY A 133 -1.23 15.69 -22.33
CA GLY A 133 -2.59 15.15 -22.32
C GLY A 133 -2.77 13.97 -23.28
N LEU A 134 -4.00 13.49 -23.38
CA LEU A 134 -4.42 12.43 -24.32
C LEU A 134 -4.74 13.05 -25.70
N THR A 135 -3.75 13.65 -26.36
CA THR A 135 -3.92 14.38 -27.61
C THR A 135 -3.33 13.63 -28.82
N PRO A 136 -3.72 13.98 -30.06
CA PRO A 136 -3.11 13.42 -31.26
C PRO A 136 -1.58 13.64 -31.31
N GLU A 137 -1.08 14.77 -30.80
CA GLU A 137 0.36 15.04 -30.74
C GLU A 137 1.07 14.10 -29.75
N ALA A 138 0.41 13.73 -28.65
CA ALA A 138 0.93 12.72 -27.73
C ALA A 138 1.01 11.35 -28.42
N GLU A 139 -0.01 10.94 -29.17
CA GLU A 139 -0.01 9.68 -29.93
C GLU A 139 1.09 9.66 -31.00
N ALA A 140 1.25 10.74 -31.77
CA ALA A 140 2.32 10.86 -32.76
C ALA A 140 3.72 10.73 -32.12
N ARG A 141 3.90 11.28 -30.91
CA ARG A 141 5.15 11.11 -30.14
C ARG A 141 5.35 9.68 -29.67
N LEU A 142 4.30 8.99 -29.25
CA LEU A 142 4.35 7.58 -28.84
C LEU A 142 4.70 6.67 -30.02
N ASP A 143 4.22 6.99 -31.22
CA ASP A 143 4.59 6.32 -32.47
C ASP A 143 6.08 6.50 -32.78
N ALA A 144 6.58 7.74 -32.68
CA ALA A 144 8.00 8.05 -32.89
C ALA A 144 8.91 7.33 -31.89
N GLU A 145 8.49 7.21 -30.62
CA GLU A 145 9.18 6.46 -29.57
C GLU A 145 8.98 4.93 -29.67
N LYS A 146 8.17 4.46 -30.64
CA LYS A 146 7.85 3.04 -30.88
C LYS A 146 7.27 2.34 -29.64
N ILE A 147 6.45 3.04 -28.86
CA ILE A 147 5.81 2.47 -27.67
C ILE A 147 4.70 1.50 -28.10
N ARG A 148 4.69 0.29 -27.52
CA ARG A 148 3.75 -0.77 -27.88
C ARG A 148 2.31 -0.46 -27.43
N PRO A 149 1.27 -0.96 -28.13
CA PRO A 149 -0.11 -0.65 -27.79
C PRO A 149 -0.53 -1.01 -26.36
N ASP A 150 -0.06 -2.15 -25.84
CA ASP A 150 -0.31 -2.59 -24.46
C ASP A 150 0.33 -1.65 -23.42
N GLN A 151 1.54 -1.16 -23.70
CA GLN A 151 2.22 -0.18 -22.87
C GLN A 151 1.49 1.17 -22.85
N ARG A 152 0.96 1.60 -23.99
CA ARG A 152 0.14 2.82 -24.09
C ARG A 152 -1.16 2.67 -23.31
N ALA A 153 -1.80 1.51 -23.39
CA ALA A 153 -3.04 1.23 -22.67
C ALA A 153 -2.83 1.34 -21.14
N ALA A 154 -1.80 0.67 -20.61
CA ALA A 154 -1.45 0.75 -19.19
C ALA A 154 -1.11 2.19 -18.75
N ALA A 155 -0.38 2.93 -19.58
CA ALA A 155 -0.06 4.33 -19.32
C ALA A 155 -1.29 5.25 -19.32
N LYS A 156 -2.24 5.01 -20.24
CA LYS A 156 -3.48 5.77 -20.35
C LYS A 156 -4.39 5.53 -19.15
N GLU A 157 -4.49 4.28 -18.70
CA GLU A 157 -5.21 3.92 -17.48
C GLU A 157 -4.64 4.68 -16.27
N ALA A 158 -3.33 4.61 -16.05
CA ALA A 158 -2.67 5.34 -14.98
C ALA A 158 -2.89 6.87 -15.10
N HIS A 159 -2.74 7.43 -16.30
CA HIS A 159 -2.96 8.86 -16.54
C HIS A 159 -4.38 9.30 -16.14
N LEU A 160 -5.40 8.55 -16.57
CA LEU A 160 -6.79 8.83 -16.25
C LEU A 160 -7.06 8.70 -14.75
N ALA A 161 -6.50 7.68 -14.10
CA ALA A 161 -6.61 7.49 -12.65
C ALA A 161 -6.02 8.68 -11.87
N GLY A 162 -4.91 9.25 -12.36
CA GLY A 162 -4.33 10.48 -11.83
C GLY A 162 -5.18 11.74 -12.01
N LYS A 163 -6.16 11.73 -12.93
CA LYS A 163 -7.08 12.85 -13.17
C LYS A 163 -8.38 12.72 -12.38
N LYS A 164 -8.95 11.51 -12.27
CA LYS A 164 -10.23 11.23 -11.59
C LYS A 164 -10.29 11.64 -10.12
N SER A 165 -9.14 11.80 -9.46
CA SER A 165 -9.05 12.20 -8.05
C SER A 165 -9.01 13.72 -7.85
N ASN A 166 -9.08 14.48 -8.94
CA ASN A 166 -8.98 15.94 -8.93
C ASN A 166 -10.29 16.63 -9.37
N ASP A 167 -11.33 15.85 -9.66
CA ASP A 167 -12.73 16.26 -9.91
C ASP A 167 -13.58 15.94 -8.67
#